data_AF-A0A366IFN5-F1
#
_entry.id   AF-A0A366IFN5-F1
#
_cell.length_a   1.000
_cell.length_b   1.000
_cell.length_c   1.000
_cell.angle_alpha   90.00
_cell.angle_beta   90.00
_cell.angle_gamma   90.00
#
_symmetry.space_group_name_H-M   'P 1'
#
loop_
_entity.id
_entity.type
_entity.pdbx_description
1 polymer ?
#
loop_
_entity_poly.entity_id
_entity_poly.type
_entity_poly.pdbx_seq_one_letter_code
_entity_poly.pdbx_strand_id
1 'polypeptide(L)' 'MKCPYCDLEMESGFLQSSSEIFWGPRKHKAFFTPTHEDEVLLANGFLTGSAVITNCCRNCQKLILNYELD' A
#
# COMPACT_ATOMS: atom_id res chain seq x y z
N MET A 1 4.17 -2.23 14.77
CA MET A 1 5.07 -3.30 14.23
C MET A 1 6.50 -2.79 14.30
N LYS A 2 7.50 -3.67 14.44
CA LYS A 2 8.90 -3.26 14.37
C LYS A 2 9.39 -3.12 12.93
N CYS A 3 10.23 -2.12 12.69
CA CYS A 3 10.89 -1.91 11.40
C CYS A 3 11.91 -3.02 11.12
N PRO A 4 11.79 -3.78 10.02
CA PRO A 4 12.74 -4.86 9.71
C PRO A 4 14.14 -4.36 9.32
N TYR A 5 14.33 -3.05 9.19
CA TYR A 5 15.60 -2.43 8.81
C TYR A 5 16.35 -1.80 9.99
N CYS A 6 15.66 -1.37 11.06
CA CYS A 6 16.29 -0.70 12.20
C CYS A 6 15.74 -1.11 13.57
N ASP A 7 14.85 -2.11 13.62
CA ASP A 7 14.21 -2.68 14.83
C ASP A 7 13.40 -1.70 15.72
N LEU A 8 13.24 -0.45 15.30
CA LEU A 8 12.42 0.55 16.00
C LEU A 8 10.92 0.34 15.73
N GLU A 9 10.09 0.72 16.70
CA GLU A 9 8.63 0.74 16.54
C GLU A 9 8.19 1.67 15.40
N MET A 10 7.17 1.24 14.67
CA MET A 10 6.60 1.97 13.53
C MET A 10 5.22 2.55 13.86
N GLU A 11 4.91 3.68 13.25
CA GLU A 11 3.60 4.34 13.36
C GLU A 11 2.60 3.67 12.41
N SER A 12 1.48 3.15 12.92
CA SER A 12 0.37 2.69 12.09
C SER A 12 -0.34 3.89 11.45
N GLY A 13 -0.72 3.76 10.18
CA GLY A 13 -1.46 4.76 9.43
C GLY A 13 -2.09 4.18 8.16
N PHE A 14 -2.47 5.05 7.23
CA PHE A 14 -3.14 4.64 6.00
C PHE A 14 -2.42 5.22 4.78
N LEU A 15 -2.22 4.40 3.75
CA LEU A 15 -1.96 4.88 2.39
C LEU A 15 -3.31 5.12 1.73
N GLN A 16 -3.53 6.32 1.20
CA GLN A 16 -4.84 6.77 0.73
C GLN A 16 -4.78 7.25 -0.72
N SER A 17 -5.83 6.94 -1.50
CA SER A 17 -6.02 7.38 -2.88
C SER A 17 -7.50 7.62 -3.17
N SER A 18 -7.81 8.47 -4.15
CA SER A 18 -9.18 8.62 -4.66
C SER A 18 -9.62 7.45 -5.55
N SER A 19 -8.66 6.67 -6.07
CA SER A 19 -8.87 5.47 -6.88
C SER A 19 -8.46 4.21 -6.10
N GLU A 20 -8.52 3.05 -6.75
CA GLU A 20 -7.94 1.79 -6.24
C GLU A 20 -6.45 1.96 -5.91
N ILE A 21 -5.99 1.20 -4.91
CA ILE A 21 -4.56 1.07 -4.57
C ILE A 21 -4.16 -0.35 -4.93
N PHE A 22 -3.16 -0.48 -5.79
CA PHE A 22 -2.62 -1.77 -6.22
C PHE A 22 -1.11 -1.68 -6.39
N TRP A 23 -0.45 -2.82 -6.26
CA TRP A 23 0.95 -2.98 -6.61
C TRP A 23 1.05 -3.76 -7.92
N GLY A 24 2.03 -3.40 -8.75
CA GLY A 24 2.37 -4.12 -9.96
C GLY A 24 3.80 -3.81 -10.38
N PRO A 25 4.45 -4.71 -11.14
CA PRO A 25 5.81 -4.49 -11.63
C PRO A 25 5.89 -3.46 -12.76
N ARG A 26 4.74 -3.01 -13.29
CA ARG A 26 4.63 -2.05 -14.38
C ARG A 26 3.86 -0.82 -13.94
N LYS A 27 4.28 0.35 -14.43
CA LYS A 27 3.53 1.60 -14.23
C LYS A 27 2.41 1.70 -15.25
N HIS A 28 1.18 1.84 -14.77
CA HIS A 28 0.04 2.19 -15.61
C HIS A 28 0.14 3.64 -16.08
N LYS A 29 -0.22 3.91 -17.33
CA LYS A 29 -0.12 5.26 -17.94
C LYS A 29 -1.44 6.01 -18.06
N ALA A 30 -2.57 5.31 -18.03
CA ALA A 30 -3.89 5.90 -18.26
C ALA A 30 -4.96 5.35 -17.32
N PHE A 31 -5.11 4.02 -17.25
CA PHE A 31 -6.10 3.36 -16.40
C PHE A 31 -5.45 2.86 -15.12
N PHE A 32 -5.82 3.44 -13.98
CA PHE A 32 -5.32 3.05 -12.65
C PHE A 32 -6.22 1.98 -12.03
N THR A 33 -6.33 0.85 -12.71
CA THR A 33 -7.02 -0.37 -12.27
C THR A 33 -6.09 -1.54 -12.55
N PRO A 34 -5.98 -2.53 -11.64
CA PRO A 34 -5.19 -3.73 -11.90
C PRO A 34 -5.81 -4.53 -13.04
N THR A 35 -5.04 -4.76 -14.10
CA THR A 35 -5.48 -5.45 -15.32
C THR A 35 -4.63 -6.67 -15.66
N HIS A 36 -3.57 -6.91 -14.90
CA HIS A 36 -2.64 -8.01 -15.13
C HIS A 36 -2.63 -9.00 -13.97
N GLU A 37 -2.38 -10.27 -14.27
CA GLU A 37 -2.39 -11.37 -13.28
C GLU A 37 -1.27 -11.27 -12.23
N ASP A 38 -0.20 -10.52 -12.53
CA ASP A 38 0.94 -10.28 -11.64
C ASP A 38 0.78 -9.03 -10.76
N GLU A 39 -0.44 -8.50 -10.67
CA GLU A 39 -0.79 -7.32 -9.88
C GLU A 39 -1.57 -7.72 -8.61
N VAL A 40 -1.34 -6.96 -7.55
CA VAL A 40 -1.97 -7.20 -6.25
C VAL A 40 -2.84 -6.00 -5.90
N LEU A 41 -4.16 -6.23 -5.85
CA LEU A 41 -5.11 -5.24 -5.37
C LEU A 41 -4.99 -5.13 -3.84
N LEU A 42 -4.63 -3.93 -3.35
CA LEU A 42 -4.39 -3.67 -1.94
C LEU A 42 -5.59 -3.02 -1.25
N ALA A 43 -6.33 -2.17 -1.98
CA ALA A 43 -7.59 -1.61 -1.52
C ALA A 43 -8.49 -1.26 -2.71
N ASN A 44 -9.77 -1.59 -2.58
CA ASN A 44 -10.82 -1.18 -3.50
C ASN A 44 -11.74 -0.18 -2.80
N GLY A 45 -12.00 0.95 -3.46
CA GLY A 45 -12.79 2.05 -2.94
C GLY A 45 -13.53 2.74 -4.06
N PHE A 46 -14.48 2.04 -4.68
CA PHE A 46 -15.40 2.69 -5.62
C PHE A 46 -16.20 3.77 -4.87
N LEU A 47 -16.15 5.01 -5.36
CA LEU A 47 -16.91 6.20 -4.92
C LEU A 47 -16.52 6.86 -3.59
N THR A 48 -15.89 6.16 -2.64
CA THR A 48 -15.49 6.73 -1.33
C THR A 48 -13.99 6.96 -1.17
N GLY A 49 -13.19 6.64 -2.18
CA GLY A 49 -11.73 6.56 -2.08
C GLY A 49 -11.28 5.26 -1.42
N SER A 50 -10.01 4.91 -1.63
CA SER A 50 -9.38 3.69 -1.13
C SER A 50 -8.35 4.01 -0.06
N ALA A 51 -8.27 3.16 0.95
CA ALA A 51 -7.25 3.23 1.99
C ALA A 51 -6.77 1.83 2.36
N VAL A 52 -5.46 1.65 2.54
CA VAL A 52 -4.86 0.42 3.06
C VAL A 52 -4.01 0.73 4.29
N ILE A 53 -4.06 -0.14 5.30
CA ILE A 53 -3.24 -0.01 6.50
C ILE A 53 -1.77 -0.15 6.13
N THR A 54 -0.96 0.79 6.59
CA THR A 54 0.50 0.77 6.42
C THR A 54 1.17 1.16 7.73
N ASN A 55 2.45 0.84 7.83
CA ASN A 55 3.27 1.23 8.96
C ASN A 55 4.40 2.12 8.47
N CYS A 56 4.59 3.27 9.10
CA CYS A 56 5.60 4.25 8.75
C CYS A 56 6.78 4.16 9.73
N CYS A 57 7.96 3.89 9.20
CA CYS A 57 9.20 4.05 9.94
C CYS A 57 9.81 5.41 9.58
N ARG A 58 9.65 6.39 10.47
CA ARG A 58 10.20 7.75 10.28
C ARG A 58 11.73 7.76 10.19
N ASN A 59 12.39 6.88 10.95
CA ASN A 59 13.85 6.77 10.96
C ASN A 59 14.41 6.30 9.61
N CYS A 60 13.84 5.24 9.04
CA CYS A 60 14.28 4.70 7.74
C CYS A 60 13.63 5.40 6.54
N GLN A 61 12.62 6.25 6.76
CA GLN A 61 11.78 6.86 5.73
C GLN A 61 11.13 5.81 4.82
N LYS A 62 10.56 4.76 5.42
CA LYS A 62 9.91 3.64 4.72
C LYS A 62 8.47 3.47 5.16
N LEU A 63 7.60 3.15 4.19
CA LEU A 63 6.28 2.61 4.44
C LEU A 63 6.34 1.10 4.18
N ILE A 64 5.78 0.32 5.10
CA ILE A 64 5.69 -1.14 4.98
C ILE A 64 4.22 -1.53 5.11
N LEU A 65 3.79 -2.41 4.22
CA LEU A 65 2.48 -3.00 4.21
C LEU A 65 2.64 -4.51 4.02
N ASN A 66 1.80 -5.28 4.69
CA ASN A 66 1.69 -6.72 4.45
C ASN A 66 0.58 -6.89 3.42
N TYR A 67 0.89 -7.56 2.30
CA TYR A 67 -0.09 -7.77 1.23
C TYR A 67 -1.05 -8.93 1.54
N GLU A 68 -0.62 -9.89 2.34
CA GLU A 68 -1.48 -10.93 2.89
C GLU A 68 -2.29 -10.30 4.03
N LEU A 69 -3.56 -10.08 3.75
CA LEU A 69 -4.55 -9.68 4.75
C LEU A 69 -5.04 -10.96 5.44
N ASP A 70 -5.00 -11.01 6.77
CA ASP A 70 -5.72 -12.01 7.56
C ASP A 70 -7.24 -11.91 7.36
#